data_AF-A0A9D6U074-F1
#
_entry.id   AF-A0A9D6U074-F1
#
_cell.length_a   1.000
_cell.length_b   1.000
_cell.length_c   1.000
_cell.angle_alpha   90.00
_cell.angle_beta   90.00
_cell.angle_gamma   90.00
#
_symmetry.space_group_name_H-M   'P 1'
#
loop_
_entity.id
_entity.type
_entity.pdbx_description
1 polymer ?
#
loop_
_entity_poly.entity_id
_entity_poly.type
_entity_poly.pdbx_seq_one_letter_code
_entity_poly.pdbx_strand_id
1 'polypeptide(L)'
;MAVEALYALQNGFMGFQRSGLFYGEFSGERIQIPIACYLVRTSDATVLFDTGLSPRAVPGLMRNDPLARFTEEDLLVHRLDALGLEPDHVDLVVISHLHYDHAGGAQLFPKSELIVQKDEYAYAHYPAAFFESFYYRKNFDLPGYRWRLLDGDTELLPGVTVLRTDGHTPGHQSLLVELPETGPVILAADSCYWREHADKERVPGVVWNPTQALHSVKKLKTIARLTGGKIFPGHDPSFWETVRQYPDAYR
;
A
#
# COMPACT_ATOMS: atom_id res chain seq x y z
N MET A 1 0.28 18.05 17.48
CA MET A 1 0.75 17.29 16.32
C MET A 1 -0.46 16.97 15.49
N ALA A 2 -0.52 17.48 14.27
CA ALA A 2 -1.64 17.26 13.37
C ALA A 2 -1.08 16.87 12.00
N VAL A 3 -1.80 16.01 11.28
CA VAL A 3 -1.51 15.77 9.87
C VAL A 3 -1.73 17.06 9.10
N GLU A 4 -0.78 17.42 8.25
CA GLU A 4 -0.81 18.66 7.46
C GLU A 4 -1.20 18.40 6.01
N ALA A 5 -0.78 17.24 5.48
CA ALA A 5 -1.03 16.87 4.10
C ALA A 5 -0.91 15.37 3.85
N LEU A 6 -1.68 14.87 2.88
CA LEU A 6 -1.58 13.55 2.28
C LEU A 6 -1.39 13.70 0.76
N TYR A 7 -0.32 13.11 0.23
CA TYR A 7 0.02 13.10 -1.19
C TYR A 7 -0.11 11.69 -1.75
N ALA A 8 -0.81 11.54 -2.88
CA ALA A 8 -0.81 10.31 -3.65
C ALA A 8 0.37 10.33 -4.64
N LEU A 9 1.23 9.32 -4.57
CA LEU A 9 2.45 9.17 -5.38
C LEU A 9 2.30 7.99 -6.33
N GLN A 10 2.30 8.27 -7.63
CA GLN A 10 2.28 7.23 -8.65
C GLN A 10 3.63 6.50 -8.73
N ASN A 11 3.62 5.17 -8.77
CA ASN A 11 4.81 4.35 -8.91
C ASN A 11 4.66 3.32 -10.05
N GLY A 12 4.23 3.78 -11.22
CA GLY A 12 4.04 2.94 -12.40
C GLY A 12 2.72 2.18 -12.43
N PHE A 13 2.64 1.23 -13.37
CA PHE A 13 1.51 0.35 -13.58
C PHE A 13 1.98 -1.06 -13.92
N MET A 14 1.13 -2.04 -13.66
CA MET A 14 1.30 -3.43 -14.09
C MET A 14 -0.02 -4.02 -14.60
N GLY A 15 0.06 -5.09 -15.36
CA GLY A 15 -1.07 -5.89 -15.81
C GLY A 15 -1.42 -6.97 -14.82
N PHE A 16 -2.71 -7.09 -14.51
CA PHE A 16 -3.21 -8.18 -13.67
C PHE A 16 -4.42 -8.84 -14.28
N GLN A 17 -4.53 -10.16 -14.09
CA GLN A 17 -5.70 -10.88 -14.55
C GLN A 17 -6.87 -10.61 -13.61
N ARG A 18 -8.05 -10.32 -14.18
CA ARG A 18 -9.26 -9.96 -13.44
C ARG A 18 -9.68 -11.00 -12.40
N SER A 19 -9.46 -12.29 -12.67
CA SER A 19 -9.68 -13.37 -11.68
C SER A 19 -8.83 -13.23 -10.40
N GLY A 20 -7.65 -12.60 -10.51
CA GLY A 20 -6.80 -12.30 -9.36
C GLY A 20 -7.19 -11.01 -8.63
N LEU A 21 -8.07 -10.19 -9.20
CA LEU A 21 -8.55 -8.95 -8.57
C LEU A 21 -9.80 -9.18 -7.72
N PHE A 22 -10.66 -10.12 -8.11
CA PHE A 22 -11.91 -10.39 -7.41
C PHE A 22 -12.07 -11.87 -7.10
N TYR A 23 -12.21 -12.20 -5.81
CA TYR A 23 -12.34 -13.58 -5.37
C TYR A 23 -13.60 -14.24 -5.94
N GLY A 24 -13.44 -15.46 -6.45
CA GLY A 24 -14.51 -16.22 -7.08
C GLY A 24 -14.94 -15.71 -8.47
N GLU A 25 -14.23 -14.73 -9.04
CA GLU A 25 -14.46 -14.27 -10.41
C GLU A 25 -13.61 -15.09 -11.40
N PHE A 26 -14.24 -15.57 -12.47
CA PHE A 26 -13.58 -16.37 -13.50
C PHE A 26 -13.52 -15.57 -14.81
N SER A 27 -12.48 -14.74 -14.93
CA SER A 27 -12.20 -13.93 -16.12
C SER A 27 -10.73 -13.97 -16.53
N GLY A 28 -10.49 -14.25 -17.81
CA GLY A 28 -9.17 -14.19 -18.45
C GLY A 28 -8.72 -12.78 -18.84
N GLU A 29 -9.59 -11.79 -18.68
CA GLU A 29 -9.29 -10.38 -18.99
C GLU A 29 -8.09 -9.90 -18.17
N ARG A 30 -7.17 -9.19 -18.83
CA ARG A 30 -6.05 -8.51 -18.15
C ARG A 30 -6.32 -7.01 -18.13
N ILE A 31 -6.13 -6.41 -16.97
CA ILE A 31 -6.37 -4.98 -16.70
C ILE A 31 -5.05 -4.36 -16.26
N GLN A 32 -4.77 -3.15 -16.74
CA GLN A 32 -3.65 -2.36 -16.23
C GLN A 32 -4.06 -1.72 -14.90
N ILE A 33 -3.28 -1.94 -13.85
CA ILE A 33 -3.51 -1.45 -12.49
C ILE A 33 -2.43 -0.45 -12.07
N PRO A 34 -2.80 0.65 -11.39
CA PRO A 34 -1.83 1.59 -10.83
C PRO A 34 -1.14 1.00 -9.60
N ILE A 35 0.15 1.30 -9.45
CA ILE A 35 0.87 1.12 -8.20
C ILE A 35 0.98 2.49 -7.52
N ALA A 36 0.54 2.56 -6.27
CA ALA A 36 0.44 3.79 -5.51
C ALA A 36 1.23 3.69 -4.21
N CYS A 37 1.98 4.75 -3.91
CA CYS A 37 2.47 5.03 -2.56
C CYS A 37 1.77 6.29 -2.06
N TYR A 38 1.78 6.51 -0.75
CA TYR A 38 1.22 7.72 -0.17
C TYR A 38 2.19 8.35 0.82
N LEU A 39 2.34 9.67 0.76
CA LEU A 39 3.14 10.43 1.71
C LEU A 39 2.23 11.22 2.63
N VAL A 40 2.38 11.03 3.94
CA VAL A 40 1.71 11.81 4.98
C VAL A 40 2.73 12.74 5.62
N ARG A 41 2.47 14.04 5.55
CA ARG A 41 3.22 15.05 6.29
C ARG A 41 2.49 15.41 7.57
N THR A 42 3.22 15.43 8.67
CA THR A 42 2.78 15.96 9.95
C THR A 42 3.72 17.08 10.39
N SER A 43 3.37 17.80 11.44
CA SER A 43 4.23 18.85 12.01
C SER A 43 5.63 18.37 12.43
N ASP A 44 5.79 17.08 12.74
CA ASP A 44 6.98 16.55 13.42
C ASP A 44 7.60 15.34 12.73
N ALA A 45 6.94 14.79 11.70
CA ALA A 45 7.39 13.60 10.99
C ALA A 45 6.82 13.49 9.57
N THR A 46 7.58 12.83 8.71
CA THR A 46 7.18 12.38 7.37
C THR A 46 6.97 10.88 7.37
N VAL A 47 5.76 10.44 7.01
CA VAL A 47 5.39 9.02 6.93
C VAL A 47 5.15 8.65 5.47
N LEU A 48 5.78 7.57 5.02
CA LEU A 48 5.51 6.96 3.73
C LEU A 48 4.70 5.68 3.95
N PHE A 49 3.59 5.54 3.24
CA PHE A 49 2.79 4.31 3.17
C PHE A 49 3.05 3.61 1.83
N ASP A 50 3.63 2.42 1.93
CA ASP A 50 4.19 1.62 0.83
C ASP A 50 5.32 2.27 0.02
N THR A 51 6.08 1.44 -0.67
CA THR A 51 7.32 1.80 -1.37
C THR A 51 7.33 1.37 -2.84
N GLY A 52 6.19 0.88 -3.34
CA GLY A 52 5.98 0.61 -4.75
C GLY A 52 6.80 -0.57 -5.29
N LEU A 53 6.94 -0.60 -6.61
CA LEU A 53 7.73 -1.58 -7.35
C LEU A 53 9.23 -1.39 -7.13
N SER A 54 9.94 -2.53 -7.05
CA SER A 54 11.40 -2.51 -6.97
C SER A 54 12.01 -2.09 -8.32
N PRO A 55 12.87 -1.07 -8.38
CA PRO A 55 13.59 -0.72 -9.61
C PRO A 55 14.39 -1.90 -10.20
N ARG A 56 14.77 -2.88 -9.36
CA ARG A 56 15.46 -4.10 -9.80
C ARG A 56 14.53 -5.10 -10.49
N ALA A 57 13.25 -5.12 -10.13
CA ALA A 57 12.25 -6.04 -10.68
C ALA A 57 11.57 -5.47 -11.93
N VAL A 58 11.47 -4.14 -12.04
CA VAL A 58 10.83 -3.41 -13.14
C VAL A 58 11.29 -3.88 -14.54
N PRO A 59 12.59 -4.06 -14.85
CA PRO A 59 13.00 -4.53 -16.18
C PRO A 59 12.47 -5.92 -16.55
N GLY A 60 12.31 -6.81 -15.56
CA GLY A 60 11.72 -8.13 -15.76
C GLY A 60 10.21 -8.05 -15.92
N LEU A 61 9.55 -7.25 -15.09
CA LEU A 61 8.11 -6.97 -15.18
C LEU A 61 7.74 -6.42 -16.57
N MET A 62 8.40 -5.34 -17.01
CA MET A 62 8.15 -4.72 -18.31
C MET A 62 8.42 -5.65 -19.51
N ARG A 63 9.33 -6.62 -19.37
CA ARG A 63 9.60 -7.61 -20.41
C ARG A 63 8.49 -8.66 -20.51
N ASN A 64 7.93 -9.05 -19.38
CA ASN A 64 7.01 -10.19 -19.29
C ASN A 64 5.55 -9.78 -19.31
N ASP A 65 5.25 -8.51 -19.04
CA ASP A 65 3.89 -8.00 -18.95
C ASP A 65 3.68 -6.81 -19.90
N PRO A 66 2.95 -6.99 -21.01
CA PRO A 66 2.75 -5.92 -22.00
C PRO A 66 1.89 -4.76 -21.49
N LEU A 67 1.21 -4.93 -20.35
CA LEU A 67 0.45 -3.86 -19.70
C LEU A 67 1.29 -3.11 -18.66
N ALA A 68 2.51 -3.54 -18.36
CA ALA A 68 3.35 -2.83 -17.41
C ALA A 68 3.89 -1.53 -18.02
N ARG A 69 3.87 -0.46 -17.21
CA ARG A 69 4.44 0.84 -17.55
C ARG A 69 5.21 1.37 -16.35
N PHE A 70 6.50 1.57 -16.52
CA PHE A 70 7.34 2.19 -15.51
C PHE A 70 8.40 3.04 -16.20
N THR A 71 8.44 4.33 -15.89
CA THR A 71 9.43 5.29 -16.41
C THR A 71 10.32 5.78 -15.29
N GLU A 72 11.37 6.52 -15.65
CA GLU A 72 12.26 7.14 -14.67
C GLU A 72 11.52 8.09 -13.72
N GLU A 73 10.48 8.78 -14.19
CA GLU A 73 9.62 9.65 -13.37
C GLU A 73 8.79 8.89 -12.33
N ASP A 74 8.53 7.59 -12.54
CA ASP A 74 7.82 6.75 -11.57
C ASP A 74 8.71 6.31 -10.41
N LEU A 75 10.03 6.50 -10.48
CA LEU A 75 10.92 6.19 -9.39
C LEU A 75 10.50 6.95 -8.14
N LEU A 76 10.33 6.22 -7.04
CA LEU A 76 9.89 6.80 -5.77
C LEU A 76 10.81 7.93 -5.30
N VAL A 77 12.13 7.82 -5.55
CA VAL A 77 13.08 8.90 -5.26
C VAL A 77 12.77 10.20 -6.01
N HIS A 78 12.32 10.11 -7.27
CA HIS A 78 11.91 11.30 -8.04
C HIS A 78 10.55 11.84 -7.59
N ARG A 79 9.63 10.98 -7.15
CA ARG A 79 8.37 11.41 -6.52
C ARG A 79 8.60 12.16 -5.21
N LEU A 80 9.58 11.72 -4.42
CA LEU A 80 10.01 12.41 -3.18
C LEU A 80 10.74 13.73 -3.49
N ASP A 81 11.68 13.72 -4.44
CA ASP A 81 12.46 14.90 -4.83
C ASP A 81 11.55 16.03 -5.33
N ALA A 82 10.48 15.69 -6.07
CA ALA A 82 9.49 16.65 -6.52
C ALA A 82 8.74 17.34 -5.34
N LEU A 83 8.68 16.70 -4.17
CA LEU A 83 8.19 17.30 -2.92
C LEU A 83 9.29 17.99 -2.09
N GLY A 84 10.51 18.08 -2.60
CA GLY A 84 11.68 18.57 -1.88
C GLY A 84 12.19 17.61 -0.81
N LEU A 85 11.97 16.30 -0.98
CA LEU A 85 12.37 15.28 -0.03
C LEU A 85 13.38 14.30 -0.62
N GLU A 86 14.35 13.91 0.20
CA GLU A 86 15.21 12.76 -0.04
C GLU A 86 14.68 11.59 0.81
N PRO A 87 15.03 10.32 0.48
CA PRO A 87 14.63 9.18 1.30
C PRO A 87 15.01 9.32 2.78
N ASP A 88 16.13 9.98 3.07
CA ASP A 88 16.62 10.24 4.42
C ASP A 88 15.75 11.23 5.22
N HIS A 89 14.85 11.96 4.56
CA HIS A 89 13.86 12.83 5.20
C HIS A 89 12.56 12.10 5.59
N VAL A 90 12.43 10.81 5.26
CA VAL A 90 11.28 9.99 5.65
C VAL A 90 11.58 9.34 7.01
N ASP A 91 10.77 9.64 8.01
CA ASP A 91 10.97 9.12 9.37
C ASP A 91 10.44 7.69 9.49
N LEU A 92 9.22 7.46 9.00
CA LEU A 92 8.51 6.18 9.10
C LEU A 92 8.14 5.66 7.71
N VAL A 93 8.41 4.39 7.44
CA VAL A 93 7.92 3.68 6.26
C VAL A 93 6.97 2.59 6.74
N VAL A 94 5.68 2.83 6.58
CA VAL A 94 4.62 1.88 6.92
C VAL A 94 4.33 1.05 5.69
N ILE A 95 4.60 -0.25 5.75
CA ILE A 95 4.40 -1.16 4.64
C ILE A 95 3.13 -1.95 4.90
N SER A 96 2.14 -1.84 4.01
CA SER A 96 0.85 -2.53 4.12
C SER A 96 1.03 -4.04 4.19
N HIS A 97 1.89 -4.59 3.34
CA HIS A 97 2.33 -5.98 3.34
C HIS A 97 3.57 -6.15 2.44
N LEU A 98 4.22 -7.32 2.46
CA LEU A 98 5.55 -7.49 1.87
C LEU A 98 5.56 -8.05 0.44
N HIS A 99 4.46 -7.90 -0.31
CA HIS A 99 4.48 -8.17 -1.75
C HIS A 99 5.40 -7.20 -2.51
N TYR A 100 5.87 -7.63 -3.69
CA TYR A 100 6.94 -6.97 -4.42
C TYR A 100 6.60 -5.55 -4.91
N ASP A 101 5.32 -5.23 -5.05
CA ASP A 101 4.76 -3.97 -5.50
C ASP A 101 4.41 -3.01 -4.35
N HIS A 102 4.57 -3.44 -3.10
CA HIS A 102 4.40 -2.61 -1.89
C HIS A 102 5.73 -2.42 -1.15
N ALA A 103 6.57 -3.45 -1.09
CA ALA A 103 7.87 -3.40 -0.40
C ALA A 103 9.06 -3.15 -1.34
N GLY A 104 8.83 -2.94 -2.64
CA GLY A 104 9.88 -2.91 -3.66
C GLY A 104 10.96 -1.84 -3.47
N GLY A 105 10.58 -0.70 -2.90
CA GLY A 105 11.47 0.42 -2.60
C GLY A 105 12.02 0.45 -1.17
N ALA A 106 11.70 -0.50 -0.29
CA ALA A 106 12.05 -0.42 1.14
C ALA A 106 13.56 -0.23 1.41
N GLN A 107 14.42 -0.81 0.57
CA GLN A 107 15.89 -0.62 0.66
C GLN A 107 16.34 0.84 0.48
N LEU A 108 15.50 1.73 -0.08
CA LEU A 108 15.83 3.14 -0.26
C LEU A 108 15.85 3.93 1.06
N PHE A 109 15.34 3.34 2.14
CA PHE A 109 15.07 4.03 3.41
C PHE A 109 15.90 3.47 4.59
N PRO A 110 17.24 3.48 4.53
CA PRO A 110 18.09 2.90 5.58
C PRO A 110 18.03 3.65 6.92
N LYS A 111 17.62 4.92 6.90
CA LYS A 111 17.50 5.75 8.11
C LYS A 111 16.10 5.72 8.73
N SER A 112 15.08 5.29 8.00
CA SER A 112 13.70 5.25 8.51
C SER A 112 13.48 4.08 9.48
N GLU A 113 12.39 4.14 10.25
CA GLU A 113 11.81 2.96 10.89
C GLU A 113 10.85 2.27 9.91
N LEU A 114 11.13 1.01 9.55
CA LEU A 114 10.27 0.18 8.69
C LEU A 114 9.24 -0.54 9.55
N ILE A 115 7.95 -0.33 9.27
CA ILE A 115 6.85 -0.77 10.11
C ILE A 115 5.97 -1.77 9.34
N VAL A 116 5.77 -2.94 9.93
CA VAL A 116 4.92 -4.01 9.37
C VAL A 116 4.35 -4.88 10.51
N GLN A 117 3.28 -5.64 10.27
CA GLN A 117 2.81 -6.63 11.24
C GLN A 117 3.82 -7.78 11.38
N LYS A 118 4.00 -8.29 12.59
CA LYS A 118 4.90 -9.42 12.88
C LYS A 118 4.55 -10.67 12.06
N ASP A 119 3.26 -10.89 11.83
CA ASP A 119 2.76 -12.07 11.11
C ASP A 119 3.07 -12.00 9.61
N GLU A 120 3.03 -10.79 9.05
CA GLU A 120 3.46 -10.55 7.67
C GLU A 120 4.96 -10.75 7.50
N TYR A 121 5.75 -10.19 8.42
CA TYR A 121 7.20 -10.35 8.39
C TYR A 121 7.59 -11.82 8.45
N ALA A 122 7.01 -12.58 9.38
CA ALA A 122 7.26 -14.02 9.52
C ALA A 122 6.82 -14.80 8.26
N TYR A 123 5.63 -14.52 7.73
CA TYR A 123 5.11 -15.22 6.55
C TYR A 123 5.93 -14.92 5.29
N ALA A 124 6.36 -13.68 5.08
CA ALA A 124 7.15 -13.27 3.92
C ALA A 124 8.49 -14.03 3.81
N HIS A 125 9.10 -14.41 4.94
CA HIS A 125 10.33 -15.22 4.94
C HIS A 125 10.11 -16.68 4.53
N TYR A 126 8.90 -17.20 4.73
CA TYR A 126 8.53 -18.59 4.49
C TYR A 126 7.08 -18.71 3.98
N PRO A 127 6.77 -18.12 2.81
CA PRO A 127 5.40 -18.08 2.31
C PRO A 127 4.96 -19.47 1.85
N ALA A 128 3.65 -19.71 1.78
CA ALA A 128 3.15 -20.88 1.08
C ALA A 128 3.60 -20.84 -0.39
N ALA A 129 3.90 -22.00 -0.99
CA ALA A 129 4.48 -22.09 -2.33
C ALA A 129 3.67 -21.35 -3.43
N PHE A 130 2.34 -21.29 -3.30
CA PHE A 130 1.47 -20.58 -4.24
C PHE A 130 1.42 -19.06 -4.03
N PHE A 131 2.01 -18.56 -2.94
CA PHE A 131 2.23 -17.13 -2.66
C PHE A 131 3.69 -16.70 -2.86
N GLU A 132 4.63 -17.64 -2.95
CA GLU A 132 6.07 -17.36 -2.99
C GLU A 132 6.46 -16.34 -4.07
N SER A 133 5.83 -16.41 -5.25
CA SER A 133 6.11 -15.49 -6.37
C SER A 133 5.79 -14.02 -6.08
N PHE A 134 4.94 -13.73 -5.09
CA PHE A 134 4.62 -12.36 -4.69
C PHE A 134 5.66 -11.76 -3.74
N TYR A 135 6.46 -12.59 -3.07
CA TYR A 135 7.46 -12.15 -2.09
C TYR A 135 8.87 -12.16 -2.69
N TYR A 136 9.39 -10.96 -2.99
CA TYR A 136 10.80 -10.85 -3.38
C TYR A 136 11.68 -10.55 -2.16
N ARG A 137 12.28 -11.59 -1.59
CA ARG A 137 13.02 -11.54 -0.31
C ARG A 137 14.02 -10.39 -0.17
N LYS A 138 14.70 -10.00 -1.26
CA LYS A 138 15.66 -8.87 -1.24
C LYS A 138 15.03 -7.50 -0.95
N ASN A 139 13.71 -7.40 -1.00
CA ASN A 139 12.98 -6.18 -0.66
C ASN A 139 12.83 -5.98 0.85
N PHE A 140 12.84 -7.05 1.66
CA PHE A 140 12.54 -6.96 3.10
C PHE A 140 13.56 -7.66 4.01
N ASP A 141 14.35 -8.59 3.49
CA ASP A 141 15.50 -9.16 4.19
C ASP A 141 16.67 -8.16 4.10
N LEU A 142 16.58 -7.11 4.92
CA LEU A 142 17.45 -5.94 4.91
C LEU A 142 18.25 -5.86 6.23
N PRO A 143 19.44 -6.50 6.31
CA PRO A 143 20.27 -6.46 7.51
C PRO A 143 20.66 -5.03 7.89
N GLY A 144 20.52 -4.70 9.17
CA GLY A 144 20.88 -3.38 9.72
C GLY A 144 19.78 -2.32 9.61
N TYR A 145 18.65 -2.61 8.94
CA TYR A 145 17.50 -1.71 8.91
C TYR A 145 16.70 -1.84 10.21
N ARG A 146 16.09 -0.73 10.64
CA ARG A 146 15.28 -0.68 11.86
C ARG A 146 13.86 -1.14 11.55
N TRP A 147 13.53 -2.37 11.94
CA TRP A 147 12.17 -2.90 11.83
C TRP A 147 11.42 -2.76 13.14
N ARG A 148 10.20 -2.21 13.07
CA ARG A 148 9.21 -2.23 14.15
C ARG A 148 8.07 -3.15 13.76
N LEU A 149 8.03 -4.30 14.41
CA LEU A 149 7.02 -5.32 14.17
C LEU A 149 5.80 -5.07 15.07
N LEU A 150 4.65 -4.83 14.46
CA LEU A 150 3.38 -4.57 15.14
C LEU A 150 2.59 -5.85 15.41
N ASP A 151 1.61 -5.74 16.31
CA ASP A 151 0.63 -6.79 16.59
C ASP A 151 -0.75 -6.16 16.80
N GLY A 152 -1.46 -5.92 15.69
CA GLY A 152 -2.78 -5.30 15.71
C GLY A 152 -2.80 -3.84 15.28
N ASP A 153 -3.93 -3.18 15.57
CA ASP A 153 -4.12 -1.75 15.34
C ASP A 153 -3.16 -0.96 16.23
N THR A 154 -2.57 0.11 15.70
CA THR A 154 -1.57 0.89 16.45
C THR A 154 -1.58 2.35 15.98
N GLU A 155 -1.79 3.28 16.89
CA GLU A 155 -1.53 4.70 16.62
C GLU A 155 -0.02 4.92 16.58
N LEU A 156 0.48 5.35 15.42
CA LEU A 156 1.91 5.62 15.22
C LEU A 156 2.27 7.03 15.68
N LEU A 157 1.42 7.99 15.33
CA LEU A 157 1.47 9.40 15.63
C LEU A 157 0.02 9.92 15.74
N PRO A 158 -0.25 11.05 16.42
CA PRO A 158 -1.59 11.62 16.45
C PRO A 158 -2.17 11.82 15.04
N GLY A 159 -3.31 11.19 14.78
CA GLY A 159 -3.98 11.23 13.48
C GLY A 159 -3.42 10.28 12.41
N VAL A 160 -2.46 9.41 12.76
CA VAL A 160 -1.90 8.37 11.86
C VAL A 160 -1.95 7.01 12.57
N THR A 161 -2.94 6.19 12.19
CA THR A 161 -3.22 4.90 12.84
C THR A 161 -3.14 3.76 11.85
N VAL A 162 -2.33 2.75 12.16
CA VAL A 162 -2.33 1.46 11.47
C VAL A 162 -3.58 0.69 11.87
N LEU A 163 -4.29 0.15 10.87
CA LEU A 163 -5.42 -0.75 11.04
C LEU A 163 -5.01 -2.13 10.53
N ARG A 164 -4.93 -3.12 11.41
CA ARG A 164 -4.74 -4.53 11.03
C ARG A 164 -5.93 -4.99 10.19
N THR A 165 -5.64 -5.51 9.01
CA THR A 165 -6.61 -5.88 7.99
C THR A 165 -6.20 -7.17 7.27
N ASP A 166 -6.03 -8.22 8.06
CA ASP A 166 -5.64 -9.55 7.59
C ASP A 166 -6.56 -10.10 6.50
N GLY A 167 -6.02 -11.00 5.69
CA GLY A 167 -6.79 -11.83 4.76
C GLY A 167 -6.24 -11.81 3.35
N HIS A 168 -5.89 -10.63 2.82
CA HIS A 168 -5.11 -10.56 1.57
C HIS A 168 -3.77 -11.30 1.77
N THR A 169 -3.04 -10.90 2.80
CA THR A 169 -1.93 -11.64 3.41
C THR A 169 -2.19 -11.86 4.92
N PRO A 170 -1.41 -12.72 5.60
CA PRO A 170 -1.63 -13.03 7.02
C PRO A 170 -1.41 -11.87 8.00
N GLY A 171 -0.69 -10.83 7.60
CA GLY A 171 -0.47 -9.62 8.40
C GLY A 171 -0.64 -8.34 7.61
N HIS A 172 -1.55 -8.33 6.63
CA HIS A 172 -1.88 -7.12 5.88
C HIS A 172 -2.38 -6.01 6.82
N GLN A 173 -1.98 -4.76 6.56
CA GLN A 173 -2.43 -3.59 7.30
C GLN A 173 -2.79 -2.42 6.37
N SER A 174 -3.83 -1.68 6.76
CA SER A 174 -4.26 -0.42 6.14
C SER A 174 -3.84 0.75 7.02
N LEU A 175 -3.91 1.98 6.50
CA LEU A 175 -3.58 3.19 7.26
C LEU A 175 -4.79 4.13 7.34
N LEU A 176 -5.13 4.59 8.54
CA LEU A 176 -6.08 5.67 8.78
C LEU A 176 -5.31 6.97 9.02
N VAL A 177 -5.64 8.00 8.25
CA VAL A 177 -5.05 9.33 8.29
C VAL A 177 -6.14 10.37 8.55
N GLU A 178 -6.02 11.13 9.63
CA GLU A 178 -6.98 12.17 10.02
C GLU A 178 -6.52 13.54 9.52
N LEU A 179 -7.12 14.00 8.43
CA LEU A 179 -6.79 15.29 7.80
C LEU A 179 -7.73 16.41 8.29
N PRO A 180 -7.20 17.60 8.64
CA PRO A 180 -7.99 18.69 9.20
C PRO A 180 -9.12 19.22 8.29
N GLU A 181 -8.94 19.27 6.97
CA GLU A 181 -9.96 19.80 6.04
C GLU A 181 -10.76 18.67 5.36
N THR A 182 -10.09 17.64 4.89
CA THR A 182 -10.66 16.52 4.12
C THR A 182 -11.41 15.55 5.02
N GLY A 183 -11.06 15.51 6.31
CA GLY A 183 -11.49 14.50 7.25
C GLY A 183 -10.73 13.18 7.10
N PRO A 184 -11.20 12.11 7.76
CA PRO A 184 -10.51 10.83 7.80
C PRO A 184 -10.38 10.18 6.41
N VAL A 185 -9.19 9.68 6.09
CA VAL A 185 -8.90 8.90 4.88
C VAL A 185 -8.28 7.57 5.29
N ILE A 186 -8.86 6.48 4.79
CA ILE A 186 -8.36 5.12 4.96
C ILE A 186 -7.65 4.72 3.67
N LEU A 187 -6.33 4.56 3.72
CA LEU A 187 -5.52 3.94 2.69
C LEU A 187 -5.67 2.42 2.83
N ALA A 188 -6.50 1.82 1.99
CA ALA A 188 -6.89 0.42 2.15
C ALA A 188 -5.78 -0.56 1.75
N ALA A 189 -4.88 -0.16 0.84
CA ALA A 189 -4.00 -1.07 0.12
C ALA A 189 -4.81 -2.27 -0.41
N ASP A 190 -4.31 -3.48 -0.22
CA ASP A 190 -4.85 -4.69 -0.85
C ASP A 190 -5.99 -5.33 -0.09
N SER A 191 -6.39 -4.75 1.05
CA SER A 191 -7.72 -5.03 1.61
C SER A 191 -8.84 -4.63 0.66
N CYS A 192 -8.60 -3.60 -0.17
CA CYS A 192 -9.53 -3.19 -1.22
C CYS A 192 -8.74 -2.74 -2.47
N TYR A 193 -8.47 -3.65 -3.41
CA TYR A 193 -7.93 -3.28 -4.73
C TYR A 193 -8.78 -2.24 -5.47
N TRP A 194 -10.09 -2.48 -5.55
CA TRP A 194 -11.13 -1.61 -6.11
C TRP A 194 -12.00 -0.95 -5.05
N ARG A 195 -12.57 0.22 -5.37
CA ARG A 195 -13.68 0.82 -4.59
C ARG A 195 -14.81 -0.20 -4.37
N GLU A 196 -15.06 -1.02 -5.38
CA GLU A 196 -16.07 -2.07 -5.38
C GLU A 196 -15.93 -3.07 -4.20
N HIS A 197 -14.71 -3.35 -3.70
CA HIS A 197 -14.56 -4.23 -2.55
C HIS A 197 -15.25 -3.65 -1.32
N ALA A 198 -15.06 -2.36 -1.04
CA ALA A 198 -15.73 -1.70 0.08
C ALA A 198 -17.24 -1.54 -0.20
N ASP A 199 -17.61 -1.06 -1.38
CA ASP A 199 -19.00 -0.72 -1.70
C ASP A 199 -19.91 -1.95 -1.68
N LYS A 200 -19.46 -3.03 -2.33
CA LYS A 200 -20.23 -4.27 -2.49
C LYS A 200 -19.78 -5.39 -1.55
N GLU A 201 -18.85 -5.12 -0.63
CA GLU A 201 -18.29 -6.13 0.30
C GLU A 201 -17.73 -7.35 -0.44
N ARG A 202 -17.01 -7.10 -1.55
CA ARG A 202 -16.36 -8.15 -2.34
C ARG A 202 -14.96 -8.43 -1.80
N VAL A 203 -14.57 -9.69 -1.82
CA VAL A 203 -13.24 -10.12 -1.36
C VAL A 203 -12.19 -9.91 -2.48
N PRO A 204 -10.99 -9.37 -2.16
CA PRO A 204 -9.84 -9.34 -3.06
C PRO A 204 -9.49 -10.71 -3.64
N GLY A 205 -9.08 -10.79 -4.91
CA GLY A 205 -8.89 -12.07 -5.61
C GLY A 205 -7.69 -12.88 -5.14
N VAL A 206 -6.49 -12.30 -5.16
CA VAL A 206 -5.31 -12.87 -4.48
C VAL A 206 -5.57 -12.73 -2.98
N VAL A 207 -5.74 -13.86 -2.30
CA VAL A 207 -6.20 -13.84 -0.92
C VAL A 207 -5.74 -15.07 -0.15
N TRP A 208 -5.06 -14.84 0.97
CA TRP A 208 -4.61 -15.89 1.87
C TRP A 208 -5.78 -16.51 2.65
N ASN A 209 -6.69 -15.67 3.13
CA ASN A 209 -7.90 -16.10 3.84
C ASN A 209 -9.10 -15.22 3.45
N PRO A 210 -10.04 -15.72 2.62
CA PRO A 210 -11.14 -14.92 2.11
C PRO A 210 -12.15 -14.51 3.20
N THR A 211 -12.30 -15.30 4.26
CA THR A 211 -13.18 -14.95 5.39
C THR A 211 -12.60 -13.79 6.18
N GLN A 212 -11.31 -13.83 6.50
CA GLN A 212 -10.65 -12.72 7.18
C GLN A 212 -10.61 -11.46 6.31
N ALA A 213 -10.32 -11.60 5.02
CA ALA A 213 -10.34 -10.47 4.08
C ALA A 213 -11.70 -9.79 4.04
N LEU A 214 -12.80 -10.56 4.03
CA LEU A 214 -14.15 -9.99 4.09
C LEU A 214 -14.40 -9.25 5.42
N HIS A 215 -13.93 -9.77 6.54
CA HIS A 215 -14.03 -9.07 7.83
C HIS A 215 -13.23 -7.77 7.82
N SER A 216 -12.04 -7.76 7.23
CA SER A 216 -11.21 -6.57 7.06
C SER A 216 -11.90 -5.51 6.18
N VAL A 217 -12.45 -5.90 5.03
CA VAL A 217 -13.27 -5.02 4.18
C VAL A 217 -14.43 -4.40 4.97
N LYS A 218 -15.17 -5.22 5.74
CA LYS A 218 -16.29 -4.76 6.58
C LYS A 218 -15.83 -3.84 7.72
N LYS A 219 -14.67 -4.10 8.31
CA LYS A 219 -14.04 -3.22 9.32
C LYS A 219 -13.77 -1.85 8.71
N LEU A 220 -13.09 -1.78 7.56
CA LEU A 220 -12.77 -0.52 6.89
C LEU A 220 -14.04 0.25 6.51
N LYS A 221 -15.02 -0.43 5.91
CA LYS A 221 -16.34 0.16 5.57
C LYS A 221 -17.06 0.71 6.80
N THR A 222 -16.99 0.00 7.93
CA THR A 222 -17.60 0.42 9.19
C THR A 222 -16.93 1.66 9.75
N ILE A 223 -15.59 1.70 9.77
CA ILE A 223 -14.82 2.87 10.22
C ILE A 223 -15.17 4.08 9.35
N ALA A 224 -15.07 3.95 8.02
CA ALA A 224 -15.41 5.02 7.09
C ALA A 224 -16.83 5.56 7.33
N ARG A 225 -17.83 4.68 7.50
CA ARG A 225 -19.20 5.09 7.79
C ARG A 225 -19.34 5.84 9.12
N LEU A 226 -18.66 5.37 10.18
CA LEU A 226 -18.78 5.96 11.51
C LEU A 226 -18.05 7.29 11.64
N THR A 227 -16.94 7.47 10.91
CA THR A 227 -16.12 8.67 10.96
C THR A 227 -16.45 9.68 9.86
N GLY A 228 -17.33 9.31 8.92
CA GLY A 228 -17.53 10.09 7.69
C GLY A 228 -16.31 10.07 6.76
N GLY A 229 -15.39 9.13 6.97
CA GLY A 229 -14.14 9.02 6.24
C GLY A 229 -14.28 8.41 4.86
N LYS A 230 -13.22 8.58 4.05
CA LYS A 230 -13.12 8.04 2.68
C LYS A 230 -12.21 6.83 2.65
N ILE A 231 -12.50 5.86 1.79
CA ILE A 231 -11.62 4.72 1.53
C ILE A 231 -10.92 4.94 0.19
N PHE A 232 -9.59 4.90 0.19
CA PHE A 232 -8.74 4.95 -0.99
C PHE A 232 -8.32 3.52 -1.31
N PRO A 233 -8.80 2.93 -2.42
CA PRO A 233 -8.43 1.58 -2.84
C PRO A 233 -6.98 1.52 -3.35
N GLY A 234 -6.39 0.31 -3.34
CA GLY A 234 -4.99 0.11 -3.70
C GLY A 234 -4.68 0.20 -5.21
N HIS A 235 -5.54 -0.37 -6.06
CA HIS A 235 -5.21 -0.68 -7.46
C HIS A 235 -6.34 -0.35 -8.46
N ASP A 236 -7.26 0.55 -8.09
CA ASP A 236 -8.41 0.90 -8.92
C ASP A 236 -8.03 2.00 -9.94
N PRO A 237 -8.00 1.71 -11.26
CA PRO A 237 -7.61 2.70 -12.27
C PRO A 237 -8.60 3.87 -12.32
N SER A 238 -9.90 3.61 -12.19
CA SER A 238 -10.93 4.65 -12.22
C SER A 238 -10.86 5.53 -10.98
N PHE A 239 -10.47 4.98 -9.82
CA PHE A 239 -10.15 5.81 -8.67
C PHE A 239 -8.94 6.70 -8.94
N TRP A 240 -7.88 6.13 -9.50
CA TRP A 240 -6.60 6.81 -9.71
C TRP A 240 -6.72 8.02 -10.66
N GLU A 241 -7.64 7.99 -11.62
CA GLU A 241 -7.97 9.14 -12.48
C GLU A 241 -8.59 10.32 -11.71
N THR A 242 -9.13 10.08 -10.52
CA THR A 242 -9.86 11.08 -9.71
C THR A 242 -9.10 11.55 -8.47
N VAL A 243 -8.03 10.85 -8.08
CA VAL A 243 -7.26 11.19 -6.88
C VAL A 243 -6.45 12.46 -7.13
N ARG A 244 -6.32 13.32 -6.11
CA ARG A 244 -5.36 14.43 -6.16
C ARG A 244 -3.97 13.83 -6.09
N GLN A 245 -3.29 13.81 -7.23
CA GLN A 245 -1.91 13.36 -7.34
C GLN A 245 -0.97 14.53 -7.09
N TYR A 246 0.24 14.22 -6.63
CA TYR A 246 1.32 15.20 -6.55
C TYR A 246 1.38 16.08 -7.83
N PRO A 247 1.55 17.41 -7.72
CA PRO A 247 1.87 18.20 -6.53
C PRO A 247 0.69 18.56 -5.61
N ASP A 248 -0.53 18.21 -5.98
CA ASP A 248 -1.70 18.49 -5.16
C ASP A 248 -1.79 17.54 -3.96
N ALA A 249 -2.38 18.04 -2.87
CA ALA A 249 -2.54 17.30 -1.63
C ALA A 249 -3.98 17.31 -1.14
N TYR A 250 -4.30 16.33 -0.30
CA TYR A 250 -5.38 16.43 0.64
C TYR A 250 -4.84 17.08 1.91
N ARG A 251 -5.60 18.01 2.46
CA ARG A 251 -5.35 18.69 3.75
C ARG A 251 -6.51 18.41 4.67
#